data_AF-A0A1E9JR85-F1
#
_entry.id   AF-A0A1E9JR85-F1
#
_cell.length_a   1.000
_cell.length_b   1.000
_cell.length_c   1.000
_cell.angle_alpha   90.00
_cell.angle_beta   90.00
_cell.angle_gamma   90.00
#
_symmetry.space_group_name_H-M   'P 1'
#
loop_
_entity.id
_entity.type
_entity.pdbx_description
1 polymer ?
#
loop_
_entity_poly.entity_id
_entity_poly.type
_entity_poly.pdbx_seq_one_letter_code
_entity_poly.pdbx_strand_id
1 'polypeptide(L)'
;MKKISTVILFLSCLTIVYSQEMNEKEGKKVLEQIRKEIQIEERTKQKEAEKAEKAKMKLEKEEEKKGKKVLEDIRRDMNESLEEKVFRSKDNPEEKAAAAITAFEIGEERMSFLKMEEEEIKELENALGTKGDENRVFLSEKFDEVYEEFKLKNHEIQTLSSENEMLNEYLSKLDTMEQKVKTGKN
;
A
#
# COMPACT_ATOMS: atom_id res chain seq x y z
N MET A 1 9.41 1.47 44.41
CA MET A 1 9.43 1.11 45.85
C MET A 1 9.33 -0.40 46.11
N LYS A 2 8.49 -1.18 45.40
CA LYS A 2 8.34 -2.63 45.64
C LYS A 2 9.64 -3.44 45.50
N LYS A 3 10.44 -3.23 44.44
CA LYS A 3 11.73 -3.93 44.23
C LYS A 3 12.77 -3.64 45.35
N ILE A 4 12.84 -2.38 45.79
CA ILE A 4 13.76 -1.94 46.85
C ILE A 4 13.33 -2.52 48.22
N SER A 5 12.02 -2.56 48.50
CA SER A 5 11.48 -3.16 49.72
C SER A 5 11.73 -4.66 49.82
N THR A 6 11.79 -5.37 48.69
CA THR A 6 11.99 -6.83 48.66
C THR A 6 13.46 -7.19 48.86
N VAL A 7 14.37 -6.40 48.27
CA VAL A 7 15.83 -6.55 48.49
C VAL A 7 16.20 -6.28 49.94
N ILE A 8 15.59 -5.28 50.58
CA ILE A 8 15.83 -4.95 52.00
C ILE A 8 15.32 -6.07 52.92
N LEU A 9 14.21 -6.73 52.59
CA LEU A 9 13.67 -7.87 53.35
C LEU A 9 14.58 -9.11 53.22
N PHE A 10 15.10 -9.38 52.01
CA PHE A 10 16.06 -10.47 51.78
C PHE A 10 17.39 -10.24 52.53
N LEU A 11 17.89 -9.00 52.52
CA LEU A 11 19.12 -8.63 53.24
C LEU A 11 18.93 -8.76 54.75
N SER A 12 17.77 -8.37 55.29
CA SER A 12 17.50 -8.50 56.73
C SER A 12 17.36 -9.96 57.18
N CYS A 13 16.82 -10.86 56.34
CA CYS A 13 16.80 -12.30 56.61
C CYS A 13 18.19 -12.95 56.57
N LEU A 14 19.07 -12.52 55.64
CA LEU A 14 20.47 -12.98 55.57
C LEU A 14 21.26 -12.58 56.83
N THR A 15 21.04 -11.38 57.37
CA THR A 15 21.69 -10.93 58.61
C THR A 15 21.17 -11.65 59.86
N ILE A 16 19.91 -12.07 59.88
CA ILE A 16 19.34 -12.86 60.99
C ILE A 16 19.96 -14.27 61.03
N VAL A 17 20.15 -14.91 59.87
CA VAL A 17 20.79 -16.24 59.77
C VAL A 17 22.27 -16.22 60.20
N TYR A 18 22.96 -15.10 59.97
CA TYR A 18 24.38 -14.95 60.32
C TYR A 18 24.64 -14.67 61.81
N SER A 19 23.64 -14.25 62.60
CA SER A 19 23.89 -13.69 63.95
C SER A 19 23.36 -14.44 65.16
N GLN A 20 22.52 -15.48 65.07
CA GLN A 20 22.08 -16.23 66.27
C GLN A 20 21.81 -17.72 66.00
N GLU A 21 21.97 -18.55 67.05
CA GLU A 21 21.45 -19.92 67.14
C GLU A 21 19.93 -19.91 66.93
N MET A 22 19.51 -19.86 65.67
CA MET A 22 18.13 -20.05 65.29
C MET A 22 17.71 -21.45 65.72
N ASN A 23 16.64 -21.57 66.51
CA ASN A 23 16.00 -22.87 66.73
C ASN A 23 15.71 -23.48 65.36
N GLU A 24 16.07 -24.74 65.16
CA GLU A 24 16.00 -25.45 63.88
C GLU A 24 14.63 -25.30 63.18
N LYS A 25 13.57 -25.14 63.99
CA LYS A 25 12.19 -24.89 63.52
C LYS A 25 11.98 -23.51 62.89
N GLU A 26 12.62 -22.46 63.40
CA GLU A 26 12.51 -21.11 62.87
C GLU A 26 13.41 -20.91 61.65
N GLY A 27 14.63 -21.46 61.67
CA GLY A 27 15.51 -21.49 60.51
C GLY A 27 14.87 -22.20 59.30
N LYS A 28 14.17 -23.33 59.53
CA LYS A 28 13.41 -24.03 58.48
C LYS A 28 12.29 -23.17 57.88
N LYS A 29 11.56 -22.39 58.69
CA LYS A 29 10.49 -21.49 58.21
C LYS A 29 11.03 -20.36 57.33
N VAL A 30 12.15 -19.76 57.72
CA VAL A 30 12.80 -18.68 56.95
C VAL A 30 13.31 -19.21 55.60
N LEU A 31 13.95 -20.39 55.58
CA LEU A 31 14.39 -21.02 54.34
C LEU A 31 13.23 -21.37 53.41
N GLU A 32 12.09 -21.79 53.95
CA GLU A 32 10.90 -22.10 53.15
C GLU A 32 10.26 -20.84 52.54
N GLN A 33 10.27 -19.71 53.27
CA GLN A 33 9.82 -18.41 52.74
C GLN A 33 10.75 -17.92 51.63
N ILE A 34 12.06 -17.97 51.82
CA ILE A 34 13.06 -17.63 50.80
C ILE A 34 12.86 -18.47 49.54
N ARG A 35 12.66 -19.78 49.68
CA ARG A 35 12.41 -20.68 48.54
C ARG A 35 11.12 -20.31 47.79
N LYS A 36 10.04 -19.95 48.49
CA LYS A 36 8.78 -19.52 47.88
C LYS A 36 8.92 -18.19 47.13
N GLU A 37 9.63 -17.21 47.71
CA GLU A 37 9.87 -15.92 47.06
C GLU A 37 10.75 -16.06 45.81
N ILE A 38 11.82 -16.85 45.87
CA ILE A 38 12.66 -17.14 44.69
C ILE A 38 11.81 -17.77 43.58
N GLN A 39 10.97 -18.74 43.92
CA GLN A 39 10.11 -19.40 42.92
C GLN A 39 9.07 -18.46 42.32
N ILE A 40 8.55 -17.50 43.09
CA ILE A 40 7.64 -16.47 42.58
C ILE A 40 8.38 -15.50 41.66
N GLU A 41 9.57 -15.04 42.06
CA GLU A 41 10.39 -14.11 41.27
C GLU A 41 10.87 -14.75 39.96
N GLU A 42 11.28 -16.01 39.96
CA GLU A 42 11.62 -16.75 38.74
C GLU A 42 10.40 -16.88 37.81
N ARG A 43 9.23 -17.23 38.36
CA ARG A 43 7.99 -17.31 37.57
C ARG A 43 7.56 -15.95 37.01
N THR A 44 7.75 -14.84 37.73
CA THR A 44 7.41 -13.51 37.21
C THR A 44 8.40 -13.07 36.14
N LYS A 45 9.71 -13.27 36.34
CA LYS A 45 10.74 -13.01 35.32
C LYS A 45 10.50 -13.83 34.06
N GLN A 46 10.14 -15.10 34.19
CA GLN A 46 9.82 -15.96 33.05
C GLN A 46 8.58 -15.47 32.30
N LYS A 47 7.51 -15.07 33.01
CA LYS A 47 6.30 -14.51 32.39
C LYS A 47 6.55 -13.17 31.70
N GLU A 48 7.42 -12.32 32.26
CA GLU A 48 7.80 -11.04 31.66
C GLU A 48 8.64 -11.27 30.39
N ALA A 49 9.60 -12.20 30.44
CA ALA A 49 10.39 -12.60 29.28
C ALA A 49 9.51 -13.19 28.16
N GLU A 50 8.58 -14.10 28.49
CA GLU A 50 7.65 -14.71 27.53
C GLU A 50 6.73 -13.67 26.88
N LYS A 51 6.24 -12.69 27.65
CA LYS A 51 5.44 -11.59 27.10
C LYS A 51 6.24 -10.69 26.17
N ALA A 52 7.49 -10.39 26.51
CA ALA A 52 8.38 -9.59 25.68
C ALA A 52 8.72 -10.32 24.37
N GLU A 53 8.98 -11.62 24.42
CA GLU A 53 9.23 -12.46 23.24
C GLU A 53 7.99 -12.55 22.33
N LYS A 54 6.81 -12.79 22.92
CA LYS A 54 5.53 -12.76 22.17
C LYS A 54 5.28 -11.42 21.50
N ALA A 55 5.66 -10.30 22.13
CA ALA A 55 5.53 -8.98 21.54
C ALA A 55 6.51 -8.79 20.37
N LYS A 56 7.78 -9.20 20.52
CA LYS A 56 8.77 -9.18 19.43
C LYS A 56 8.33 -10.03 18.23
N MET A 57 7.89 -11.27 18.47
CA MET A 57 7.39 -12.13 17.41
C MET A 57 6.17 -11.55 16.67
N LYS A 58 5.30 -10.81 17.37
CA LYS A 58 4.16 -10.14 16.71
C LYS A 58 4.61 -9.00 15.80
N LEU A 59 5.57 -8.20 16.26
CA LEU A 59 6.17 -7.13 15.46
C LEU A 59 6.89 -7.69 14.23
N GLU A 60 7.71 -8.72 14.43
CA GLU A 60 8.43 -9.40 13.33
C GLU A 60 7.46 -10.01 12.31
N LYS A 61 6.37 -10.65 12.76
CA LYS A 61 5.31 -11.13 11.86
C LYS A 61 4.59 -10.02 11.10
N GLU A 62 4.48 -8.82 11.67
CA GLU A 62 3.88 -7.69 10.99
C GLU A 62 4.83 -7.09 9.94
N GLU A 63 6.12 -6.99 10.26
CA GLU A 63 7.17 -6.61 9.31
C GLU A 63 7.29 -7.62 8.17
N GLU A 64 7.25 -8.93 8.47
CA GLU A 64 7.26 -9.99 7.46
C GLU A 64 6.05 -9.88 6.52
N LYS A 65 4.86 -9.58 7.05
CA LYS A 65 3.66 -9.34 6.23
C LYS A 65 3.82 -8.12 5.32
N LYS A 66 4.40 -7.02 5.84
CA LYS A 66 4.69 -5.83 5.04
C LYS A 66 5.70 -6.15 3.94
N GLY A 67 6.78 -6.87 4.26
CA GLY A 67 7.78 -7.33 3.30
C GLY A 67 7.18 -8.24 2.22
N LYS A 68 6.35 -9.22 2.61
CA LYS A 68 5.61 -10.08 1.67
C LYS A 68 4.70 -9.28 0.75
N LYS A 69 3.95 -8.31 1.28
CA LYS A 69 3.09 -7.44 0.48
C LYS A 69 3.90 -6.65 -0.55
N VAL A 70 5.03 -6.08 -0.15
CA VAL A 70 5.92 -5.36 -1.09
C VAL A 70 6.45 -6.29 -2.19
N LEU A 71 6.86 -7.51 -1.84
CA LEU A 71 7.32 -8.50 -2.83
C LEU A 71 6.21 -8.92 -3.79
N GLU A 72 4.98 -9.10 -3.29
CA GLU A 72 3.82 -9.38 -4.14
C GLU A 72 3.48 -8.21 -5.06
N ASP A 73 3.51 -6.97 -4.55
CA ASP A 73 3.28 -5.76 -5.35
C ASP A 73 4.32 -5.62 -6.47
N ILE A 74 5.60 -5.88 -6.18
CA ILE A 74 6.66 -5.89 -7.20
C ILE A 74 6.42 -7.00 -8.22
N ARG A 75 6.14 -8.22 -7.75
CA ARG A 75 5.89 -9.36 -8.65
C ARG A 75 4.69 -9.10 -9.55
N ARG A 76 3.63 -8.50 -9.01
CA ARG A 76 2.46 -8.08 -9.75
C ARG A 76 2.82 -7.03 -10.78
N ASP A 77 3.57 -6.00 -10.39
CA ASP A 77 4.00 -4.94 -11.29
C ASP A 77 4.86 -5.46 -12.45
N MET A 78 5.70 -6.46 -12.21
CA MET A 78 6.50 -7.08 -13.27
C MET A 78 5.69 -7.94 -14.24
N ASN A 79 4.56 -8.49 -13.81
CA ASN A 79 3.79 -9.45 -14.61
C ASN A 79 2.54 -8.85 -15.27
N GLU A 80 2.08 -7.69 -14.82
CA GLU A 80 0.92 -7.02 -15.40
C GLU A 80 1.24 -6.25 -16.68
N SER A 81 0.30 -6.26 -17.61
CA SER A 81 0.37 -5.46 -18.83
C SER A 81 0.29 -3.96 -18.49
N LEU A 82 0.77 -3.10 -19.39
CA LEU A 82 0.64 -1.65 -19.24
C LEU A 82 -0.82 -1.23 -19.11
N GLU A 83 -1.72 -1.88 -19.84
CA GLU A 83 -3.16 -1.67 -19.76
C GLU A 83 -3.68 -1.95 -18.34
N GLU A 84 -3.33 -3.10 -17.78
CA GLU A 84 -3.72 -3.47 -16.42
C GLU A 84 -3.16 -2.49 -15.39
N LYS A 85 -1.91 -2.02 -15.58
CA LYS A 85 -1.29 -0.99 -14.71
C LYS A 85 -2.06 0.33 -14.71
N VAL A 86 -2.48 0.78 -15.89
CA VAL A 86 -3.21 2.05 -16.06
C VAL A 86 -4.60 1.95 -15.44
N PHE A 87 -5.26 0.79 -15.58
CA PHE A 87 -6.64 0.60 -15.10
C PHE A 87 -6.74 -0.11 -13.75
N ARG A 88 -5.63 -0.26 -13.00
CA ARG A 88 -5.66 -0.88 -11.67
C ARG A 88 -6.72 -0.25 -10.80
N SER A 89 -7.57 -1.08 -10.21
CA SER A 89 -8.64 -0.64 -9.30
C SER A 89 -9.65 0.34 -9.92
N LYS A 90 -9.71 0.44 -11.26
CA LYS A 90 -10.65 1.30 -11.99
C LYS A 90 -11.76 0.43 -12.57
N ASP A 91 -12.93 0.47 -11.92
CA ASP A 91 -14.05 -0.40 -12.30
C ASP A 91 -15.09 0.32 -13.16
N ASN A 92 -15.28 1.63 -12.99
CA ASN A 92 -16.24 2.40 -13.77
C ASN A 92 -15.61 3.02 -15.04
N PRO A 93 -16.41 3.28 -16.10
CA PRO A 93 -15.91 3.82 -17.37
C PRO A 93 -15.30 5.22 -17.25
N GLU A 94 -15.82 6.08 -16.38
CA GLU A 94 -15.35 7.45 -16.20
C GLU A 94 -13.93 7.50 -15.61
N GLU A 95 -13.66 6.69 -14.59
CA GLU A 95 -12.33 6.57 -13.99
C GLU A 95 -11.34 5.92 -14.95
N LYS A 96 -11.78 4.98 -15.78
CA LYS A 96 -10.94 4.42 -16.85
C LYS A 96 -10.59 5.49 -17.89
N ALA A 97 -11.57 6.30 -18.33
CA ALA A 97 -11.32 7.39 -19.26
C ALA A 97 -10.33 8.41 -18.68
N ALA A 98 -10.52 8.83 -17.43
CA ALA A 98 -9.59 9.74 -16.75
C ALA A 98 -8.17 9.16 -16.64
N ALA A 99 -8.05 7.88 -16.26
CA ALA A 99 -6.75 7.20 -16.18
C ALA A 99 -6.05 7.11 -17.55
N ALA A 100 -6.80 6.84 -18.62
CA ALA A 100 -6.28 6.82 -19.98
C ALA A 100 -5.76 8.21 -20.40
N ILE A 101 -6.51 9.27 -20.13
CA ILE A 101 -6.08 10.66 -20.40
C ILE A 101 -4.75 10.94 -19.71
N THR A 102 -4.66 10.69 -18.40
CA THR A 102 -3.40 10.90 -17.64
C THR A 102 -2.25 10.05 -18.17
N ALA A 103 -2.51 8.81 -18.60
CA ALA A 103 -1.48 7.96 -19.18
C ALA A 103 -0.92 8.52 -20.50
N PHE A 104 -1.79 9.07 -21.36
CA PHE A 104 -1.37 9.72 -22.59
C PHE A 104 -0.63 11.04 -22.34
N GLU A 105 -1.05 11.86 -21.38
CA GLU A 105 -0.33 13.09 -21.00
C GLU A 105 1.10 12.80 -20.50
N ILE A 106 1.26 11.78 -19.65
CA ILE A 106 2.59 11.31 -19.21
C ILE A 106 3.39 10.76 -20.40
N GLY A 107 2.72 10.04 -21.31
CA GLY A 107 3.32 9.54 -22.53
C GLY A 107 3.87 10.67 -23.41
N GLU A 108 3.10 11.74 -23.59
CA GLU A 108 3.47 12.91 -24.37
C GLU A 108 4.72 13.61 -23.80
N GLU A 109 4.77 13.80 -22.47
CA GLU A 109 5.95 14.33 -21.79
C GLU A 109 7.19 13.47 -22.08
N ARG A 110 7.08 12.15 -21.93
CA ARG A 110 8.19 11.21 -22.20
C ARG A 110 8.61 11.20 -23.67
N MET A 111 7.65 11.30 -24.59
CA MET A 111 7.95 11.34 -26.02
C MET A 111 8.63 12.64 -26.41
N SER A 112 8.43 13.76 -25.71
CA SER A 112 9.17 14.99 -25.98
C SER A 112 10.69 14.82 -25.76
N PHE A 113 11.09 14.05 -24.74
CA PHE A 113 12.49 13.68 -24.52
C PHE A 113 12.99 12.74 -25.60
N LEU A 114 12.20 11.71 -25.92
CA LEU A 114 12.58 10.74 -26.94
C LEU A 114 12.73 11.39 -28.33
N LYS A 115 11.87 12.35 -28.69
CA LYS A 115 11.99 13.12 -29.94
C LYS A 115 13.34 13.82 -30.06
N MET A 116 13.87 14.37 -28.97
CA MET A 116 15.20 14.99 -28.98
C MET A 116 16.30 13.95 -29.24
N GLU A 117 16.24 12.79 -28.60
CA GLU A 117 17.19 11.68 -28.84
C GLU A 117 17.09 11.15 -30.27
N GLU A 118 15.87 11.03 -30.80
CA GLU A 118 15.60 10.57 -32.17
C GLU A 118 16.11 11.56 -33.22
N GLU A 119 16.04 12.86 -32.97
CA GLU A 119 16.68 13.89 -33.81
C GLU A 119 18.21 13.84 -33.71
N GLU A 120 18.78 13.66 -32.51
CA GLU A 120 20.24 13.50 -32.34
C GLU A 120 20.76 12.28 -33.12
N ILE A 121 20.00 11.18 -33.14
CA ILE A 121 20.32 10.01 -33.98
C ILE A 121 20.38 10.39 -35.46
N LYS A 122 19.41 11.17 -35.98
CA LYS A 122 19.42 11.63 -37.37
C LYS A 122 20.63 12.52 -37.66
N GLU A 123 20.98 13.44 -36.76
CA GLU A 123 22.15 14.31 -36.89
C GLU A 123 23.47 13.52 -36.93
N LEU A 124 23.62 12.53 -36.05
CA LEU A 124 24.78 11.66 -36.01
C LEU A 124 24.91 10.80 -37.26
N GLU A 125 23.81 10.24 -37.75
CA GLU A 125 23.79 9.47 -39.01
C GLU A 125 24.28 10.32 -40.19
N ASN A 126 23.77 11.54 -40.29
CA ASN A 126 24.18 12.50 -41.32
C ASN A 126 25.68 12.84 -41.21
N ALA A 127 26.17 13.12 -40.00
CA ALA A 127 27.59 13.44 -39.75
C ALA A 127 28.53 12.27 -40.09
N LEU A 128 28.09 11.04 -39.84
CA LEU A 128 28.84 9.82 -40.15
C LEU A 128 28.75 9.41 -41.63
N GLY A 129 27.95 10.10 -42.45
CA GLY A 129 27.70 9.74 -43.84
C GLY A 129 26.95 8.40 -43.99
N THR A 130 26.33 7.92 -42.92
CA THR A 130 25.49 6.72 -42.92
C THR A 130 24.07 7.14 -43.24
N LYS A 131 23.49 6.60 -44.31
CA LYS A 131 22.09 6.84 -44.61
C LYS A 131 21.24 6.03 -43.63
N GLY A 132 20.47 6.72 -42.78
CA GLY A 132 19.43 6.08 -41.98
C GLY A 132 18.41 5.37 -42.88
N ASP A 133 17.74 4.36 -42.34
CA ASP A 133 16.65 3.69 -43.08
C ASP A 133 15.52 4.69 -43.36
N GLU A 134 15.22 4.92 -44.64
CA GLU A 134 14.15 5.83 -45.08
C GLU A 134 12.75 5.36 -44.62
N ASN A 135 12.60 4.08 -44.30
CA ASN A 135 11.37 3.50 -43.78
C ASN A 135 11.36 3.40 -42.24
N ARG A 136 12.38 3.93 -41.56
CA ARG A 136 12.39 3.94 -40.09
C ARG A 136 11.25 4.82 -39.59
N VAL A 137 10.31 4.19 -38.90
CA VAL A 137 9.27 4.86 -38.14
C VAL A 137 9.72 4.95 -36.69
N PHE A 138 9.83 6.17 -36.19
CA PHE A 138 10.24 6.44 -34.82
C PHE A 138 9.12 6.12 -33.83
N LEU A 139 9.48 5.90 -32.56
CA LEU A 139 8.47 5.57 -31.55
C LEU A 139 7.60 6.78 -31.27
N SER A 140 8.19 7.98 -31.29
CA SER A 140 7.45 9.22 -31.11
C SER A 140 6.39 9.45 -32.20
N GLU A 141 6.69 9.11 -33.45
CA GLU A 141 5.74 9.22 -34.56
C GLU A 141 4.54 8.27 -34.36
N LYS A 142 4.81 7.02 -33.96
CA LYS A 142 3.74 6.05 -33.63
C LYS A 142 2.90 6.51 -32.45
N PHE A 143 3.55 7.13 -31.46
CA PHE A 143 2.83 7.66 -30.31
C PHE A 143 1.90 8.81 -30.72
N ASP A 144 2.39 9.75 -31.53
CA ASP A 144 1.60 10.89 -32.01
C ASP A 144 0.36 10.40 -32.78
N GLU A 145 0.51 9.42 -33.67
CA GLU A 145 -0.62 8.83 -34.41
C GLU A 145 -1.71 8.27 -33.48
N VAL A 146 -1.29 7.44 -32.52
CA VAL A 146 -2.22 6.82 -31.55
C VAL A 146 -2.84 7.89 -30.63
N TYR A 147 -2.08 8.90 -30.24
CA TYR A 147 -2.56 9.95 -29.36
C TYR A 147 -3.57 10.87 -30.06
N GLU A 148 -3.38 11.19 -31.34
CA GLU A 148 -4.39 11.90 -32.13
C GLU A 148 -5.68 11.09 -32.27
N GLU A 149 -5.58 9.79 -32.56
CA GLU A 149 -6.75 8.91 -32.62
C GLU A 149 -7.49 8.87 -31.27
N PHE A 150 -6.74 8.79 -30.16
CA PHE A 150 -7.30 8.86 -28.82
C PHE A 150 -8.04 10.17 -28.56
N LYS A 151 -7.45 11.32 -28.90
CA LYS A 151 -8.07 12.64 -28.73
C LYS A 151 -9.38 12.75 -29.49
N LEU A 152 -9.42 12.28 -30.74
CA LEU A 152 -10.63 12.28 -31.57
C LEU A 152 -11.73 11.42 -30.94
N LYS A 153 -11.41 10.18 -30.56
CA LYS A 153 -12.37 9.27 -29.92
C LYS A 153 -12.87 9.80 -28.58
N ASN A 154 -11.99 10.39 -27.78
CA ASN A 154 -12.37 10.98 -26.50
C ASN A 154 -13.33 12.16 -26.68
N HIS A 155 -13.10 13.00 -27.69
CA HIS A 155 -14.03 14.08 -28.02
C HIS A 155 -15.40 13.55 -28.46
N GLU A 156 -15.44 12.52 -29.31
CA GLU A 156 -16.68 11.86 -29.72
C GLU A 156 -17.47 11.30 -28.52
N ILE A 157 -16.77 10.64 -27.59
CA ILE A 157 -17.38 10.13 -26.35
C ILE A 157 -17.99 11.26 -25.52
N GLN A 158 -17.30 12.40 -25.38
CA GLN A 158 -17.81 13.55 -24.64
C GLN A 158 -19.08 14.10 -25.29
N THR A 159 -19.11 14.24 -26.61
CA THR A 159 -20.30 14.67 -27.35
C THR A 159 -21.47 13.73 -27.12
N LEU A 160 -21.26 12.42 -27.27
CA LEU A 160 -22.29 11.40 -27.04
C LEU A 160 -22.79 11.39 -25.59
N SER A 161 -21.91 11.64 -24.62
CA SER A 161 -22.28 11.76 -23.21
C SER A 161 -23.25 12.93 -22.98
N SER A 162 -22.96 14.10 -23.54
CA SER A 162 -23.84 15.28 -23.44
C SER A 162 -25.18 15.05 -24.14
N GLU A 163 -25.20 14.40 -25.31
CA GLU A 163 -26.44 14.06 -26.00
C GLU A 163 -27.31 13.08 -25.20
N ASN A 164 -26.71 12.06 -24.59
CA ASN A 164 -27.43 11.12 -23.74
C ASN A 164 -28.03 11.78 -22.50
N GLU A 165 -27.34 12.74 -21.88
CA GLU A 165 -27.86 13.50 -20.75
C GLU A 165 -29.13 14.26 -21.14
N MET A 166 -29.10 14.96 -22.29
CA MET A 166 -30.27 15.65 -22.85
C MET A 166 -31.44 14.71 -23.15
N LEU A 167 -31.16 13.54 -23.74
CA LEU A 167 -32.19 12.53 -24.02
C LEU A 167 -32.84 12.00 -22.74
N ASN A 168 -32.04 11.73 -21.70
CA ASN A 168 -32.56 11.28 -20.41
C ASN A 168 -33.45 12.34 -19.75
N GLU A 169 -33.11 13.63 -19.88
CA GLU A 169 -33.96 14.72 -19.41
C GLU A 169 -35.32 14.74 -20.15
N TYR A 170 -35.31 14.57 -21.47
CA TYR A 170 -36.54 14.49 -22.25
C TYR A 170 -37.39 13.27 -21.89
N LEU A 171 -36.78 12.11 -21.70
CA LEU A 171 -37.47 10.89 -21.26
C LEU A 171 -38.13 11.08 -19.89
N SER A 172 -37.44 11.71 -18.94
CA SER A 172 -37.98 12.02 -17.61
C SER A 172 -39.20 12.95 -17.67
N LYS A 173 -39.14 13.98 -18.53
CA LYS A 173 -40.28 14.88 -18.78
C LYS A 173 -41.46 14.11 -19.39
N LEU A 174 -41.18 13.21 -20.33
CA LEU A 174 -42.20 12.42 -21.01
C LEU A 174 -42.90 11.44 -20.05
N ASP A 175 -42.13 10.72 -19.22
CA ASP A 175 -42.69 9.84 -18.18
C ASP A 175 -43.55 10.64 -17.20
N THR A 176 -43.10 11.83 -16.77
CA THR A 176 -43.91 12.71 -15.90
C THR A 176 -45.24 13.08 -16.55
N MET A 177 -45.26 13.39 -17.85
CA MET A 177 -46.50 13.67 -18.59
C MET A 177 -47.38 12.43 -18.67
N GLU A 178 -46.81 11.27 -18.97
CA GLU A 178 -47.54 9.99 -19.07
C GLU A 178 -48.20 9.62 -17.73
N GLN A 179 -47.50 9.80 -16.60
CA GLN A 179 -48.06 9.55 -15.27
C GLN A 179 -49.21 10.50 -14.93
N LYS A 180 -49.12 11.79 -15.31
CA LYS A 180 -50.21 12.75 -15.13
C LYS A 180 -51.47 12.33 -15.91
N VAL A 181 -51.28 11.92 -17.17
CA VAL A 181 -52.36 11.41 -18.02
C VAL A 181 -52.98 10.14 -17.42
N LYS A 182 -52.17 9.18 -16.96
CA LYS A 182 -52.66 7.93 -16.34
C LYS A 182 -53.42 8.14 -15.04
N THR A 183 -52.98 9.08 -14.21
CA THR A 183 -53.59 9.34 -12.89
C THR A 183 -54.77 10.30 -12.91
N GLY A 184 -55.09 10.89 -14.08
CA GLY A 184 -56.18 11.87 -14.23
C GLY A 184 -55.97 13.15 -13.42
N LYS A 185 -54.76 13.37 -12.90
CA LYS A 185 -54.38 14.59 -12.18
C LYS A 185 -53.80 15.57 -13.18
N ASN A 186 -54.63 16.52 -13.61
CA ASN A 186 -54.21 17.72 -14.32
C ASN A 186 -53.50 18.69 -13.36
#